data_AF-A0A2N1FCD4-F1
#
_entry.id   AF-A0A2N1FCD4-F1
#
_cell.length_a   1.000
_cell.length_b   1.000
_cell.length_c   1.000
_cell.angle_alpha   90.00
_cell.angle_beta   90.00
_cell.angle_gamma   90.00
#
_symmetry.space_group_name_H-M   'P 1'
#
loop_
_entity.id
_entity.type
_entity.pdbx_description
1 polymer ?
#
loop_
_entity_poly.entity_id
_entity_poly.type
_entity_poly.pdbx_seq_one_letter_code
_entity_poly.pdbx_strand_id
1 'polypeptide(L)'
;MTIDTNKKYRNFLIKRINRIFSRAIKIKSVELPNEIVEDIQALNSGESFPLNKLIFIKGKLETIVASNRKSIFGNVNGLFKTEETTKASIIAAIFLVLFVSLAVLDSINEKSSQVTILDSSGYMLLYNLMFSIVIAGLGTSFRLLHSLISEKIKFFRVEYLIEGIFSGFILSEILYINIPEIQTSEIYFGKFLFAFFGGMISGILYSVIERITSSLGILITGVDIQEDQYKEKNKDTEKQ
;
A
#
# COMPACT_ATOMS: atom_id res chain seq x y z
N MET A 1 27.01 47.64 27.56
CA MET A 1 25.61 47.38 27.19
C MET A 1 25.52 45.97 26.59
N THR A 2 25.65 44.94 27.41
CA THR A 2 25.61 43.52 27.03
C THR A 2 24.15 43.06 27.03
N ILE A 3 23.44 43.44 25.96
CA ILE A 3 22.04 43.06 25.75
C ILE A 3 21.97 41.53 25.65
N ASP A 4 21.44 40.89 26.68
CA ASP A 4 20.29 39.98 26.62
C ASP A 4 20.30 38.86 25.55
N THR A 5 21.48 38.47 25.06
CA THR A 5 21.64 37.42 24.03
C THR A 5 21.10 36.08 24.51
N ASN A 6 21.30 35.78 25.79
CA ASN A 6 20.83 34.53 26.40
C ASN A 6 19.29 34.47 26.52
N LYS A 7 18.63 35.59 26.88
CA LYS A 7 17.17 35.66 26.96
C LYS A 7 16.51 35.66 25.58
N LYS A 8 17.09 36.38 24.61
CA LYS A 8 16.62 36.38 23.22
C LYS A 8 16.72 34.97 22.61
N TYR A 9 17.84 34.27 22.84
CA TYR A 9 18.03 32.89 22.38
C TYR A 9 17.09 31.90 23.09
N ARG A 10 16.89 32.07 24.40
CA ARG A 10 15.94 31.27 25.20
C ARG A 10 14.50 31.44 24.70
N ASN A 11 14.05 32.66 24.46
CA ASN A 11 12.71 32.93 23.90
C ASN A 11 12.54 32.33 22.50
N PHE A 12 13.60 32.35 21.68
CA PHE A 12 13.60 31.71 20.36
C PHE A 12 13.43 30.19 20.48
N LEU A 13 14.15 29.53 21.40
CA LEU A 13 14.03 28.09 21.64
C LEU A 13 12.64 27.71 22.14
N ILE A 14 12.09 28.43 23.12
CA ILE A 14 10.73 28.20 23.64
C ILE A 14 9.70 28.26 22.51
N LYS A 15 9.75 29.31 21.67
CA LYS A 15 8.84 29.48 20.52
C LYS A 15 8.98 28.32 19.52
N ARG A 16 10.20 27.79 19.33
CA ARG A 16 10.46 26.68 18.41
C ARG A 16 9.97 25.34 18.97
N ILE A 17 10.19 25.07 20.25
CA ILE A 17 9.67 23.88 20.95
C ILE A 17 8.15 23.85 20.87
N ASN A 18 7.47 24.95 21.23
CA ASN A 18 6.01 25.03 21.16
C ASN A 18 5.47 24.82 19.74
N ARG A 19 6.18 25.31 18.72
CA ARG A 19 5.81 25.08 17.31
C ARG A 19 5.93 23.61 16.90
N ILE A 20 6.99 22.91 17.33
CA ILE A 20 7.19 21.50 17.02
C ILE A 20 6.16 20.65 17.76
N PHE A 21 5.89 20.97 19.03
CA PHE A 21 4.91 20.28 19.87
C PHE A 21 3.49 20.42 19.34
N SER A 22 3.08 21.63 18.95
CA SER A 22 1.79 21.89 18.30
C SER A 22 1.61 21.06 17.03
N ARG A 23 2.68 20.89 16.23
CA ARG A 23 2.65 20.05 15.03
C ARG A 23 2.55 18.57 15.37
N ALA A 24 3.24 18.12 16.42
CA ALA A 24 3.18 16.75 16.90
C ALA A 24 1.76 16.37 17.36
N ILE A 25 1.10 17.22 18.15
CA ILE A 25 -0.28 17.00 18.62
C ILE A 25 -1.30 16.99 17.46
N LYS A 26 -1.12 17.87 16.46
CA LYS A 26 -2.02 17.91 15.29
C LYS A 26 -2.01 16.59 14.50
N ILE A 27 -0.90 15.87 14.57
CA ILE A 27 -0.77 14.52 14.01
C ILE A 27 -1.22 13.56 15.12
N LYS A 28 -2.53 13.26 15.20
CA LYS A 28 -3.18 12.44 16.24
C LYS A 28 -2.53 11.06 16.53
N SER A 29 -1.57 10.62 15.73
CA SER A 29 -0.85 9.36 15.83
C SER A 29 0.56 9.46 16.44
N VAL A 30 1.04 10.64 16.85
CA VAL A 30 2.34 10.79 17.51
C VAL A 30 2.17 10.61 19.02
N GLU A 31 2.46 9.41 19.53
CA GLU A 31 2.59 9.18 20.98
C GLU A 31 3.82 9.92 21.50
N LEU A 32 3.59 10.90 22.38
CA LEU A 32 4.63 11.65 23.06
C LEU A 32 4.85 11.06 24.46
N PRO A 33 6.10 10.82 24.88
CA PRO A 33 6.39 10.41 26.26
C PRO A 33 5.83 11.43 27.26
N ASN A 34 5.20 10.95 28.34
CA ASN A 34 4.60 11.79 29.39
C ASN A 34 5.60 12.82 29.95
N GLU A 35 6.87 12.44 30.10
CA GLU A 35 7.97 13.31 30.54
C GLU A 35 8.14 14.57 29.65
N ILE A 36 7.97 14.44 28.33
CA ILE A 36 8.09 15.57 27.39
C ILE A 36 6.84 16.46 27.45
N VAL A 37 5.67 15.85 27.67
CA VAL A 37 4.40 16.58 27.82
C VAL A 37 4.44 17.42 29.09
N GLU A 38 4.89 16.86 30.21
CA GLU A 38 5.06 17.55 31.49
C GLU A 38 6.11 18.68 31.39
N ASP A 39 7.27 18.42 30.78
CA ASP A 39 8.31 19.43 30.58
C ASP A 39 7.83 20.62 29.73
N ILE A 40 6.97 20.38 28.73
CA ILE A 40 6.41 21.44 27.87
C ILE A 40 5.27 22.18 28.58
N GLN A 41 4.48 21.51 29.41
CA GLN A 41 3.47 22.16 30.25
C GLN A 41 4.12 23.09 31.29
N ALA A 42 5.17 22.63 31.96
CA ALA A 42 5.99 23.44 32.87
C ALA A 42 6.68 24.61 32.15
N LEU A 43 7.07 24.42 30.88
CA LEU A 43 7.60 25.51 30.04
C LEU A 43 6.56 26.62 29.79
N ASN A 44 5.29 26.23 29.63
CA ASN A 44 4.19 27.12 29.30
C ASN A 44 3.55 27.78 30.54
N SER A 45 3.72 27.19 31.73
CA SER A 45 3.37 27.82 33.01
C SER A 45 4.36 28.90 33.45
N GLY A 46 5.46 29.09 32.71
CA GLY A 46 6.43 30.17 32.95
C GLY A 46 7.59 29.78 33.87
N GLU A 47 7.76 28.49 34.17
CA GLU A 47 8.90 28.02 34.98
C GLU A 47 10.23 28.30 34.28
N SER A 48 11.26 28.59 35.09
CA SER A 48 12.59 28.87 34.56
C SER A 48 13.32 27.58 34.20
N PHE A 49 13.37 27.27 32.91
CA PHE A 49 14.18 26.16 32.42
C PHE A 49 15.62 26.59 32.12
N PRO A 50 16.62 25.80 32.55
CA PRO A 50 17.99 26.03 32.15
C PRO A 50 18.18 25.71 30.65
N LEU A 51 19.12 26.40 30.00
CA LEU A 51 19.27 26.36 28.53
C LEU A 51 19.61 24.97 27.99
N ASN A 52 20.36 24.17 28.77
CA ASN A 52 20.68 22.78 28.46
C ASN A 52 19.42 21.90 28.37
N LYS A 53 18.47 22.07 29.29
CA LYS A 53 17.20 21.31 29.31
C LYS A 53 16.32 21.69 28.12
N LEU A 54 16.29 22.97 27.74
CA LEU A 54 15.60 23.43 26.52
C LEU A 54 16.17 22.80 25.23
N ILE A 55 17.49 22.71 25.11
CA ILE A 55 18.15 22.08 23.95
C ILE A 55 17.83 20.58 23.91
N PHE A 56 17.83 19.92 25.07
CA PHE A 56 17.49 18.50 25.19
C PHE A 56 16.04 18.21 24.78
N ILE A 57 15.07 18.96 25.33
CA ILE A 57 13.65 18.83 24.98
C ILE A 57 13.46 19.02 23.48
N LYS A 58 14.07 20.07 22.90
CA LYS A 58 14.01 20.31 21.46
C LYS A 58 14.54 19.12 20.66
N GLY A 59 15.71 18.59 21.03
CA GLY A 59 16.33 17.46 20.33
C GLY A 59 15.48 16.19 20.39
N LYS A 60 14.98 15.83 21.58
CA LYS A 60 14.12 14.66 21.80
C LYS A 60 12.79 14.79 21.04
N LEU A 61 12.22 15.99 20.99
CA LEU A 61 10.99 16.27 20.25
C LEU A 61 11.21 16.21 18.73
N GLU A 62 12.33 16.73 18.23
CA GLU A 62 12.69 16.65 16.80
C GLU A 62 12.92 15.20 16.36
N THR A 63 13.56 14.35 17.17
CA THR A 63 13.77 12.94 16.83
C THR A 63 12.47 12.13 16.83
N ILE A 64 11.59 12.35 17.81
CA ILE A 64 10.28 11.68 17.86
C ILE A 64 9.41 12.07 16.67
N VAL A 65 9.33 13.38 16.36
CA VAL A 65 8.55 13.87 15.21
C VAL A 65 9.15 13.37 13.90
N ALA A 66 10.48 13.33 13.76
CA ALA A 66 11.13 12.82 12.56
C ALA A 66 10.89 11.31 12.37
N SER A 67 11.00 10.52 13.44
CA SER A 67 10.73 9.08 13.43
C SER A 67 9.27 8.78 13.04
N ASN A 68 8.32 9.44 13.69
CA ASN A 68 6.90 9.26 13.40
C ASN A 68 6.51 9.80 12.02
N ARG A 69 7.12 10.90 11.55
CA ARG A 69 6.91 11.39 10.18
C ARG A 69 7.38 10.37 9.14
N LYS A 70 8.51 9.70 9.37
CA LYS A 70 9.02 8.64 8.50
C LYS A 70 8.11 7.41 8.50
N SER A 71 7.54 7.06 9.65
CA SER A 71 6.54 5.99 9.79
C SER A 71 5.22 6.31 9.07
N ILE A 72 4.70 7.54 9.23
CA ILE A 72 3.37 7.92 8.71
C ILE A 72 3.41 8.27 7.22
N PHE A 73 4.39 9.05 6.77
CA PHE A 73 4.41 9.56 5.39
C PHE A 73 5.29 8.74 4.46
N GLY A 74 6.00 7.72 4.97
CA GLY A 74 7.04 7.04 4.21
C GLY A 74 8.07 8.03 3.66
N ASN A 75 9.09 7.52 2.98
CA ASN A 75 9.94 8.39 2.21
C ASN A 75 9.18 8.74 0.91
N VAL A 76 8.56 9.92 0.82
CA VAL A 76 7.93 10.38 -0.44
C VAL A 76 8.94 10.51 -1.59
N ASN A 77 10.24 10.64 -1.29
CA ASN A 77 11.32 10.54 -2.27
C ASN A 77 11.62 9.08 -2.68
N GLY A 78 10.90 8.10 -2.13
CA GLY A 78 11.05 6.67 -2.39
C GLY A 78 10.42 6.20 -3.71
N LEU A 79 9.47 6.96 -4.27
CA LEU A 79 8.78 6.63 -5.52
C LEU A 79 9.74 6.49 -6.71
N PHE A 80 10.84 7.27 -6.73
CA PHE A 80 11.82 7.29 -7.82
C PHE A 80 13.24 7.00 -7.34
N LYS A 81 13.39 6.31 -6.20
CA LYS A 81 14.71 6.09 -5.58
C LYS A 81 15.53 5.03 -6.32
N THR A 82 14.86 4.06 -6.95
CA THR A 82 15.51 2.96 -7.67
C THR A 82 14.94 2.82 -9.09
N GLU A 83 15.70 2.19 -9.97
CA GLU A 83 15.25 1.85 -11.32
C GLU A 83 13.97 1.00 -11.27
N GLU A 84 13.89 0.08 -10.30
CA GLU A 84 12.77 -0.83 -10.10
C GLU A 84 11.49 -0.12 -9.62
N THR A 85 11.59 0.84 -8.69
CA THR A 85 10.41 1.65 -8.29
C THR A 85 9.93 2.52 -9.44
N THR A 86 10.85 2.99 -10.29
CA THR A 86 10.52 3.80 -11.47
C THR A 86 9.76 2.96 -12.51
N LYS A 87 10.23 1.74 -12.81
CA LYS A 87 9.52 0.80 -13.69
C LYS A 87 8.10 0.52 -13.18
N ALA A 88 7.97 0.19 -11.89
CA ALA A 88 6.67 -0.08 -11.28
C ALA A 88 5.74 1.16 -11.31
N SER A 89 6.30 2.36 -11.08
CA SER A 89 5.55 3.61 -11.13
C SER A 89 5.06 3.95 -12.54
N ILE A 90 5.86 3.71 -13.58
CA ILE A 90 5.45 3.89 -14.98
C ILE A 90 4.32 2.93 -15.33
N ILE A 91 4.43 1.66 -14.94
CA ILE A 91 3.40 0.65 -15.19
C ILE A 91 2.09 1.02 -14.48
N ALA A 92 2.16 1.46 -13.22
CA ALA A 92 1.00 1.95 -12.49
C ALA A 92 0.34 3.16 -13.19
N ALA A 93 1.15 4.10 -13.71
CA ALA A 93 0.65 5.24 -14.47
C ALA A 93 -0.02 4.81 -15.78
N ILE A 94 0.52 3.82 -16.51
CA ILE A 94 -0.09 3.27 -17.72
C ILE A 94 -1.45 2.67 -17.40
N PHE A 95 -1.55 1.82 -16.37
CA PHE A 95 -2.84 1.24 -15.97
C PHE A 95 -3.84 2.30 -15.52
N LEU A 96 -3.39 3.37 -14.86
CA LEU A 96 -4.25 4.49 -14.48
C LEU A 96 -4.80 5.22 -15.72
N VAL A 97 -3.96 5.51 -16.70
CA VAL A 97 -4.39 6.17 -17.95
C VAL A 97 -5.35 5.28 -18.73
N LEU A 98 -5.06 3.98 -18.82
CA LEU A 98 -5.97 3.02 -19.46
C LEU A 98 -7.31 2.93 -18.73
N PHE A 99 -7.29 2.93 -17.39
CA PHE A 99 -8.50 2.91 -16.58
C PHE A 99 -9.37 4.12 -16.87
N VAL A 100 -8.80 5.33 -16.82
CA VAL A 100 -9.53 6.57 -17.12
C VAL A 100 -10.04 6.55 -18.56
N SER A 101 -9.23 6.11 -19.52
CA SER A 101 -9.62 6.09 -20.94
C SER A 101 -10.78 5.15 -21.21
N LEU A 102 -10.76 3.96 -20.61
CA LEU A 102 -11.84 2.98 -20.73
C LEU A 102 -13.09 3.39 -19.94
N ALA A 103 -12.93 4.01 -18.77
CA ALA A 103 -14.05 4.45 -17.94
C ALA A 103 -14.91 5.54 -18.61
N VAL A 104 -14.31 6.34 -19.50
CA VAL A 104 -15.02 7.38 -20.27
C VAL A 104 -15.75 6.81 -21.49
N LEU A 105 -15.49 5.56 -21.87
CA LEU A 105 -16.08 4.96 -23.06
C LEU A 105 -17.56 4.62 -22.82
N ASP A 106 -18.47 5.16 -23.63
CA ASP A 106 -19.93 4.96 -23.50
C ASP A 106 -20.34 3.48 -23.50
N SER A 107 -19.58 2.64 -24.22
CA SER A 107 -19.77 1.20 -24.26
C SER A 107 -19.64 0.54 -22.88
N ILE A 108 -18.77 1.09 -22.01
CA ILE A 108 -18.57 0.61 -20.64
C ILE A 108 -19.60 1.22 -19.68
N ASN A 109 -19.95 2.49 -19.91
CA ASN A 109 -20.78 3.28 -19.02
C ASN A 109 -22.28 2.92 -19.10
N GLU A 110 -22.84 2.68 -20.30
CA GLU A 110 -24.31 2.60 -20.43
C GLU A 110 -24.91 1.19 -20.34
N LYS A 111 -24.16 0.13 -20.67
CA LYS A 111 -24.74 -1.24 -20.64
C LYS A 111 -23.77 -2.37 -20.30
N SER A 112 -22.45 -2.25 -20.54
CA SER A 112 -21.56 -3.42 -20.42
C SER A 112 -21.28 -3.83 -18.97
N SER A 113 -21.27 -2.86 -18.06
CA SER A 113 -20.97 -3.09 -16.64
C SER A 113 -22.01 -3.98 -15.93
N GLN A 114 -23.20 -4.18 -16.52
CA GLN A 114 -24.31 -4.92 -15.90
C GLN A 114 -24.31 -6.42 -16.16
N VAL A 115 -23.50 -6.88 -17.12
CA VAL A 115 -23.56 -8.24 -17.62
C VAL A 115 -22.31 -8.99 -17.17
N THR A 116 -22.50 -10.13 -16.50
CA THR A 116 -21.42 -11.06 -16.16
C THR A 116 -20.70 -11.48 -17.45
N ILE A 117 -19.40 -11.79 -17.39
CA ILE A 117 -18.64 -12.21 -18.58
C ILE A 117 -19.35 -13.36 -19.31
N LEU A 118 -19.91 -14.31 -18.54
CA LEU A 118 -20.66 -15.46 -19.03
C LEU A 118 -21.98 -15.11 -19.75
N ASP A 119 -22.59 -13.98 -19.41
CA ASP A 119 -23.86 -13.52 -20.00
C ASP A 119 -23.65 -12.50 -21.13
N SER A 120 -22.39 -12.08 -21.35
CA SER A 120 -22.02 -11.07 -22.34
C SER A 120 -21.56 -11.70 -23.65
N SER A 121 -21.88 -11.08 -24.79
CA SER A 121 -21.48 -11.56 -26.12
C SER A 121 -20.97 -10.43 -27.01
N GLY A 122 -20.19 -10.80 -28.03
CA GLY A 122 -19.66 -9.86 -29.02
C GLY A 122 -18.64 -8.86 -28.47
N TYR A 123 -18.67 -7.64 -29.00
CA TYR A 123 -17.71 -6.57 -28.60
C TYR A 123 -17.85 -6.13 -27.14
N MET A 124 -19.03 -6.31 -26.55
CA MET A 124 -19.32 -5.94 -25.17
C MET A 124 -18.55 -6.79 -24.15
N LEU A 125 -18.40 -8.09 -24.44
CA LEU A 125 -17.57 -9.01 -23.68
C LEU A 125 -16.11 -8.54 -23.65
N LEU A 126 -15.58 -8.11 -24.80
CA LEU A 126 -14.20 -7.66 -24.92
C LEU A 126 -13.94 -6.39 -24.11
N TYR A 127 -14.85 -5.42 -24.14
CA TYR A 127 -14.72 -4.21 -23.32
C TYR A 127 -14.77 -4.51 -21.82
N ASN A 128 -15.65 -5.41 -21.38
CA ASN A 128 -15.72 -5.85 -20.00
C ASN A 128 -14.45 -6.55 -19.53
N LEU A 129 -13.91 -7.47 -20.33
CA LEU A 129 -12.64 -8.15 -20.05
C LEU A 129 -11.48 -7.17 -19.96
N MET A 130 -11.35 -6.27 -20.94
CA MET A 130 -10.30 -5.25 -20.94
C MET A 130 -10.39 -4.34 -19.72
N PHE A 131 -11.61 -3.91 -19.36
CA PHE A 131 -11.81 -3.06 -18.20
C PHE A 131 -11.46 -3.77 -16.89
N SER A 132 -11.90 -5.02 -16.70
CA SER A 132 -11.55 -5.84 -15.53
C SER A 132 -10.04 -6.09 -15.43
N ILE A 133 -9.37 -6.39 -16.54
CA ILE A 133 -7.91 -6.58 -16.59
C ILE A 133 -7.18 -5.30 -16.19
N VAL A 134 -7.64 -4.15 -16.67
CA VAL A 134 -7.03 -2.85 -16.34
C VAL A 134 -7.20 -2.51 -14.86
N ILE A 135 -8.37 -2.77 -14.28
CA ILE A 135 -8.61 -2.53 -12.84
C ILE A 135 -7.79 -3.50 -11.98
N ALA A 136 -7.74 -4.78 -12.33
CA ALA A 136 -6.90 -5.76 -11.65
C ALA A 136 -5.41 -5.38 -11.74
N GLY A 137 -4.95 -4.97 -12.93
CA GLY A 137 -3.60 -4.50 -13.18
C GLY A 137 -3.26 -3.24 -12.39
N LEU A 138 -4.21 -2.31 -12.21
CA LEU A 138 -4.05 -1.14 -11.36
C LEU A 138 -3.82 -1.55 -9.89
N GLY A 139 -4.65 -2.44 -9.36
CA GLY A 139 -4.49 -2.97 -8.00
C GLY A 139 -3.15 -3.67 -7.80
N THR A 140 -2.76 -4.52 -8.75
CA THR A 140 -1.46 -5.21 -8.69
C THR A 140 -0.28 -4.26 -8.81
N SER A 141 -0.36 -3.27 -9.68
CA SER A 141 0.70 -2.27 -9.81
C SER A 141 0.88 -1.47 -8.52
N PHE A 142 -0.21 -1.13 -7.84
CA PHE A 142 -0.15 -0.46 -6.53
C PHE A 142 0.50 -1.35 -5.46
N ARG A 143 0.15 -2.64 -5.42
CA ARG A 143 0.77 -3.64 -4.53
C ARG A 143 2.28 -3.76 -4.77
N LEU A 144 2.70 -3.87 -6.02
CA LEU A 144 4.11 -4.01 -6.39
C LEU A 144 4.90 -2.76 -6.04
N LEU A 145 4.36 -1.58 -6.36
CA LEU A 145 4.97 -0.30 -6.01
C LEU A 145 5.11 -0.14 -4.49
N HIS A 146 4.03 -0.41 -3.74
CA HIS A 146 4.07 -0.40 -2.29
C HIS A 146 5.09 -1.39 -1.72
N SER A 147 5.18 -2.60 -2.29
CA SER A 147 6.12 -3.63 -1.82
C SER A 147 7.58 -3.27 -2.12
N LEU A 148 7.87 -2.61 -3.24
CA LEU A 148 9.20 -2.08 -3.58
C LEU A 148 9.58 -0.91 -2.67
N ILE A 149 8.67 0.05 -2.45
CA ILE A 149 8.90 1.19 -1.56
C ILE A 149 9.11 0.74 -0.11
N SER A 150 8.38 -0.28 0.33
CA SER A 150 8.51 -0.88 1.66
C SER A 150 9.68 -1.86 1.79
N GLU A 151 10.51 -2.01 0.75
CA GLU A 151 11.64 -2.94 0.70
C GLU A 151 11.28 -4.41 0.96
N LYS A 152 10.01 -4.80 0.80
CA LYS A 152 9.53 -6.19 0.92
C LYS A 152 9.98 -7.06 -0.25
N ILE A 153 10.11 -6.45 -1.43
CA ILE A 153 10.67 -7.08 -2.63
C ILE A 153 11.79 -6.19 -3.17
N LYS A 154 12.83 -6.81 -3.74
CA LYS A 154 14.02 -6.11 -4.24
C LYS A 154 13.95 -5.76 -5.72
N PHE A 155 13.22 -6.55 -6.51
CA PHE A 155 13.17 -6.43 -7.97
C PHE A 155 11.73 -6.49 -8.46
N PHE A 156 11.42 -5.69 -9.48
CA PHE A 156 10.17 -5.79 -10.19
C PHE A 156 10.20 -7.03 -11.08
N ARG A 157 9.17 -7.86 -10.99
CA ARG A 157 9.03 -9.10 -11.78
C ARG A 157 7.67 -9.10 -12.45
N VAL A 158 7.67 -9.35 -13.77
CA VAL A 158 6.45 -9.34 -14.59
C VAL A 158 5.51 -10.47 -14.17
N GLU A 159 6.05 -11.58 -13.67
CA GLU A 159 5.30 -12.72 -13.16
C GLU A 159 4.35 -12.29 -12.03
N TYR A 160 4.82 -11.44 -11.12
CA TYR A 160 3.99 -10.93 -10.03
C TYR A 160 2.91 -9.95 -10.48
N LEU A 161 3.10 -9.31 -11.64
CA LEU A 161 2.09 -8.48 -12.28
C LEU A 161 1.00 -9.37 -12.88
N ILE A 162 1.40 -10.41 -13.62
CA ILE A 162 0.50 -11.36 -14.27
C ILE A 162 -0.34 -12.11 -13.22
N GLU A 163 0.29 -12.66 -12.18
CA GLU A 163 -0.39 -13.34 -11.08
C GLU A 163 -1.46 -12.46 -10.42
N GLY A 164 -1.13 -11.17 -10.23
CA GLY A 164 -2.07 -10.24 -9.63
C GLY A 164 -3.24 -9.89 -10.54
N ILE A 165 -3.00 -9.73 -11.84
CA ILE A 165 -4.07 -9.51 -12.83
C ILE A 165 -5.03 -10.71 -12.83
N PHE A 166 -4.50 -11.94 -12.88
CA PHE A 166 -5.32 -13.16 -12.83
C PHE A 166 -6.08 -13.27 -11.51
N SER A 167 -5.45 -12.99 -10.38
CA SER A 167 -6.09 -13.02 -9.07
C SER A 167 -7.24 -12.01 -8.98
N GLY A 168 -7.04 -10.78 -9.46
CA GLY A 168 -8.09 -9.76 -9.53
C GLY A 168 -9.24 -10.19 -10.43
N PHE A 169 -8.92 -10.70 -11.62
CA PHE A 169 -9.91 -11.20 -12.57
C PHE A 169 -10.76 -12.33 -11.97
N ILE A 170 -10.12 -13.36 -11.42
CA ILE A 170 -10.78 -14.50 -10.78
C ILE A 170 -11.67 -14.03 -9.63
N LEU A 171 -11.17 -13.13 -8.77
CA LEU A 171 -11.95 -12.64 -7.63
C LEU A 171 -13.19 -11.85 -8.07
N SER A 172 -13.05 -11.06 -9.13
CA SER A 172 -14.14 -10.25 -9.68
C SER A 172 -15.24 -11.07 -10.34
N GLU A 173 -14.93 -12.28 -10.85
CA GLU A 173 -15.92 -13.16 -11.45
C GLU A 173 -16.49 -14.18 -10.45
N ILE A 174 -15.65 -14.86 -9.67
CA ILE A 174 -16.10 -15.91 -8.75
C ILE A 174 -16.98 -15.37 -7.64
N LEU A 175 -16.62 -14.24 -7.01
CA LEU A 175 -17.43 -13.68 -5.92
C LEU A 175 -18.72 -13.03 -6.41
N TYR A 176 -18.74 -12.58 -7.67
CA TYR A 176 -19.92 -11.95 -8.25
C TYR A 176 -21.02 -12.96 -8.62
N ILE A 177 -20.66 -14.20 -8.98
CA ILE A 177 -21.61 -15.27 -9.34
C ILE A 177 -22.54 -15.67 -8.17
N ASN A 178 -22.18 -15.38 -6.91
CA ASN A 178 -22.86 -15.90 -5.72
C ASN A 178 -23.67 -14.87 -4.91
N ILE A 179 -24.01 -13.70 -5.47
CA ILE A 179 -24.87 -12.70 -4.80
C ILE A 179 -26.23 -12.70 -5.52
N PRO A 180 -27.21 -13.52 -5.09
CA PRO A 180 -28.34 -13.88 -5.96
C PRO A 180 -29.44 -12.82 -6.09
N GLU A 181 -29.37 -11.68 -5.39
CA GLU A 181 -30.62 -10.94 -5.11
C GLU A 181 -30.51 -9.42 -4.98
N ILE A 182 -29.48 -8.81 -5.55
CA ILE A 182 -29.36 -7.35 -5.53
C ILE A 182 -29.14 -6.92 -6.98
N GLN A 183 -29.96 -6.01 -7.50
CA GLN A 183 -29.85 -5.45 -8.86
C GLN A 183 -29.77 -3.92 -8.77
N THR A 184 -28.78 -3.40 -8.06
CA THR A 184 -28.56 -1.95 -7.92
C THR A 184 -27.15 -1.56 -8.37
N SER A 185 -26.99 -0.30 -8.75
CA SER A 185 -25.73 0.31 -9.19
C SER A 185 -24.55 0.14 -8.20
N GLU A 186 -24.84 -0.20 -6.95
CA GLU A 186 -23.88 -0.41 -5.86
C GLU A 186 -23.04 -1.69 -6.04
N ILE A 187 -23.52 -2.67 -6.80
CA ILE A 187 -22.85 -3.98 -6.98
C ILE A 187 -21.77 -3.93 -8.06
N TYR A 188 -21.91 -3.04 -9.05
CA TYR A 188 -20.89 -2.83 -10.09
C TYR A 188 -19.63 -2.21 -9.51
N PHE A 189 -19.80 -1.28 -8.57
CA PHE A 189 -18.72 -0.80 -7.73
C PHE A 189 -18.06 -1.98 -6.97
N GLY A 190 -18.88 -2.90 -6.45
CA GLY A 190 -18.41 -4.15 -5.85
C GLY A 190 -17.52 -4.98 -6.78
N LYS A 191 -17.92 -5.23 -8.04
CA LYS A 191 -17.13 -6.00 -9.01
C LYS A 191 -15.77 -5.34 -9.32
N PHE A 192 -15.75 -4.03 -9.52
CA PHE A 192 -14.51 -3.29 -9.74
C PHE A 192 -13.63 -3.25 -8.49
N LEU A 193 -14.23 -3.08 -7.31
CA LEU A 193 -13.53 -3.18 -6.05
C LEU A 193 -12.92 -4.58 -5.89
N PHE A 194 -13.65 -5.66 -6.19
CA PHE A 194 -13.11 -7.02 -6.12
C PHE A 194 -11.97 -7.25 -7.11
N ALA A 195 -12.06 -6.73 -8.34
CA ALA A 195 -10.95 -6.78 -9.29
C ALA A 195 -9.70 -6.06 -8.75
N PHE A 196 -9.89 -4.85 -8.22
CA PHE A 196 -8.81 -4.04 -7.66
C PHE A 196 -8.20 -4.70 -6.40
N PHE A 197 -9.04 -5.11 -5.45
CA PHE A 197 -8.63 -5.76 -4.22
C PHE A 197 -7.98 -7.11 -4.48
N GLY A 198 -8.50 -7.92 -5.41
CA GLY A 198 -7.87 -9.17 -5.80
C GLY A 198 -6.49 -8.92 -6.41
N GLY A 199 -6.35 -7.88 -7.25
CA GLY A 199 -5.05 -7.43 -7.74
C GLY A 199 -4.09 -6.99 -6.62
N MET A 200 -4.59 -6.31 -5.59
CA MET A 200 -3.78 -5.85 -4.45
C MET A 200 -3.42 -6.96 -3.45
N ILE A 201 -4.29 -7.95 -3.28
CA ILE A 201 -4.20 -9.00 -2.27
C ILE A 201 -3.65 -10.30 -2.90
N SER A 202 -3.28 -10.28 -4.18
CA SER A 202 -2.92 -11.48 -4.94
C SER A 202 -1.85 -12.36 -4.30
N GLY A 203 -0.87 -11.78 -3.59
CA GLY A 203 0.11 -12.56 -2.83
C GLY A 203 -0.50 -13.42 -1.72
N ILE A 204 -1.57 -12.94 -1.07
CA ILE A 204 -2.34 -13.69 -0.08
C ILE A 204 -3.28 -14.67 -0.79
N LEU A 205 -3.99 -14.25 -1.84
CA LEU A 205 -4.91 -15.14 -2.56
C LEU A 205 -4.18 -16.35 -3.15
N TYR A 206 -3.00 -16.13 -3.75
CA TYR A 206 -2.16 -17.20 -4.25
C TYR A 206 -1.71 -18.14 -3.14
N SER A 207 -1.26 -17.61 -1.99
CA SER A 207 -0.87 -18.44 -0.84
C SER A 207 -2.02 -19.30 -0.30
N VAL A 208 -3.26 -18.82 -0.41
CA VAL A 208 -4.45 -19.58 0.01
C VAL A 208 -4.74 -20.71 -0.99
N ILE A 209 -4.74 -20.41 -2.29
CA ILE A 209 -4.92 -21.42 -3.35
C ILE A 209 -3.82 -22.48 -3.28
N GLU A 210 -2.57 -22.06 -3.07
CA GLU A 210 -1.42 -22.93 -2.92
C GLU A 210 -1.56 -23.85 -1.71
N ARG A 211 -1.97 -23.31 -0.54
CA ARG A 211 -2.24 -24.12 0.66
C ARG A 211 -3.37 -25.12 0.45
N ILE A 212 -4.45 -24.72 -0.22
CA ILE A 212 -5.56 -25.63 -0.55
C ILE A 212 -5.05 -26.74 -1.48
N THR A 213 -4.29 -26.38 -2.51
CA THR A 213 -3.78 -27.33 -3.50
C THR A 213 -2.77 -28.30 -2.88
N SER A 214 -1.85 -27.83 -2.02
CA SER A 214 -0.92 -28.69 -1.28
C SER A 214 -1.68 -29.60 -0.31
N SER A 215 -2.67 -29.08 0.42
CA SER A 215 -3.49 -29.90 1.34
C SER A 215 -4.29 -30.97 0.59
N LEU A 216 -4.85 -30.64 -0.58
CA LEU A 216 -5.53 -31.60 -1.45
C LEU A 216 -4.55 -32.62 -2.04
N GLY A 217 -3.35 -32.17 -2.44
CA GLY A 217 -2.27 -33.04 -2.89
C GLY A 217 -1.93 -34.09 -1.84
N ILE A 218 -1.64 -33.66 -0.61
CA ILE A 218 -1.37 -34.55 0.52
C ILE A 218 -2.52 -35.53 0.76
N LEU A 219 -3.77 -35.10 0.63
CA LEU A 219 -4.96 -35.95 0.78
C LEU A 219 -5.10 -37.00 -0.34
N ILE A 220 -4.69 -36.68 -1.57
CA ILE A 220 -4.88 -37.54 -2.75
C ILE A 220 -3.68 -38.48 -2.95
N THR A 221 -2.45 -37.97 -2.81
CA THR A 221 -1.21 -38.71 -3.10
C THR A 221 -0.47 -39.15 -1.84
N GLY A 222 -0.86 -38.68 -0.65
CA GLY A 222 -0.14 -38.95 0.60
C GLY A 222 1.24 -38.28 0.69
N VAL A 223 1.59 -37.42 -0.27
CA VAL A 223 2.91 -36.78 -0.43
C VAL A 223 2.70 -35.29 -0.66
N ASP A 224 3.50 -34.45 -0.01
CA ASP A 224 3.50 -33.01 -0.26
C ASP A 224 4.16 -32.70 -1.60
N ILE A 225 3.33 -32.42 -2.62
CA ILE A 225 3.72 -32.20 -4.03
C ILE A 225 4.76 -31.07 -4.18
N GLN A 226 4.82 -30.14 -3.22
CA GLN A 226 5.73 -29.00 -3.23
C GLN A 226 7.13 -29.34 -2.70
N GLU A 227 7.27 -30.29 -1.76
CA GLU A 227 8.56 -30.66 -1.20
C GLU A 227 9.44 -31.40 -2.21
N ASP A 228 8.82 -32.20 -3.09
CA ASP A 228 9.52 -32.95 -4.13
C ASP A 228 10.01 -32.06 -5.28
N GLN A 229 9.23 -31.07 -5.70
CA GLN A 229 9.65 -30.10 -6.73
C GLN A 229 10.82 -29.21 -6.26
N TYR A 230 10.89 -28.90 -4.97
CA TYR A 230 12.01 -28.14 -4.38
C TYR A 230 13.28 -28.99 -4.24
N LYS A 231 13.13 -30.30 -3.97
CA LYS A 231 14.26 -31.26 -3.91
C LYS A 231 14.83 -31.58 -5.29
N GLU A 232 14.00 -31.68 -6.32
CA GLU A 232 14.46 -31.86 -7.71
C GLU A 232 15.23 -30.64 -8.22
N LYS A 233 14.71 -29.43 -8.00
CA LYS A 233 15.36 -28.19 -8.47
C LYS A 233 16.73 -27.94 -7.82
N ASN A 234 16.92 -28.36 -6.57
CA ASN A 234 18.23 -28.27 -5.91
C ASN A 234 19.21 -29.37 -6.36
N LYS A 235 18.75 -30.57 -6.72
CA LYS A 235 19.60 -31.62 -7.29
C LYS A 235 20.23 -31.25 -8.63
N ASP A 236 19.52 -30.49 -9.46
CA ASP A 236 20.04 -30.01 -10.74
C ASP A 236 21.03 -28.85 -10.59
N THR A 237 20.95 -28.11 -9.48
CA THR A 237 21.86 -26.99 -9.19
C THR A 237 23.18 -27.47 -8.57
N GLU A 238 23.21 -28.63 -7.92
CA GLU A 238 24.45 -29.26 -7.40
C GLU A 238 25.24 -30.06 -8.45
N LYS A 239 24.69 -30.23 -9.67
CA LYS A 239 25.34 -30.96 -10.77
C LYS A 239 25.97 -30.06 -11.84
N GLN A 240 26.05 -28.75 -11.62
CA GLN A 240 26.76 -27.79 -12.49
C GLN A 240 28.03 -27.24 -11.83
#